data_AF-A0A365CWS0-F1
#
_entry.id   AF-A0A365CWS0-F1
#
_cell.length_a   1.000
_cell.length_b   1.000
_cell.length_c   1.000
_cell.angle_alpha   90.00
_cell.angle_beta   90.00
_cell.angle_gamma   90.00
#
_symmetry.space_group_name_H-M   'P 1'
#
loop_
_entity.id
_entity.type
_entity.pdbx_description
1 polymer ?
#
loop_
_entity_poly.entity_id
_entity_poly.type
_entity_poly.pdbx_seq_one_letter_code
_entity_poly.pdbx_strand_id
1 'polypeptide(L)'
;MAGNFYGGDVAQLRQLAKDLSRSASRLESLGQQLSSSIASGLWKGHDGDRFRSEWTSSHARLLRSATAGLESASKALLANADEQEKASAGGSGGTGTGGSGASGGGTAQELTDLLTGMSPSERLQYLQGAEFRQWALANPEAAKAAMDAAADSGLIEKKSPEYADFLSSYWNNQAMLQMGIDPSTWDTSKGTEYNWNTIRSVYDYYGQAYLANPDLQWAGMANMIGPSFAGGFRDMAMLRDLARQIADNPASDVPLPVLDQLEQLAGMTDSEIRFYETSMLDMNKEIFLDQGRQHQAYLNGGIEEINRLRDSGAIDPETARAWAQVDSGIPDEVRKGNTALLYREQNDIIADDYDAMRSHPGGEAVTYMVTLAGEPSIPGARSYPEVFPYSFSVESPGPQNIPFTNWDNPAQFRTDFTTGFPDGNIANADQRWNLIKQDTLPAYQHLLATDPARAAGIIGSDFDARVDQYRPTNNIPAIMGRFLDGFGAEVHQ
;
A
#
# COMPACT_ATOMS: atom_id res chain seq x y z
N MET A 1 37.50 13.86 -19.08
CA MET A 1 36.26 13.39 -19.73
C MET A 1 35.21 14.42 -19.39
N ALA A 2 34.71 15.15 -20.40
CA ALA A 2 33.70 16.18 -20.22
C ALA A 2 32.48 15.57 -19.51
N GLY A 3 32.04 16.19 -18.41
CA GLY A 3 30.77 15.86 -17.79
C GLY A 3 29.68 16.15 -18.81
N ASN A 4 28.95 15.11 -19.23
CA ASN A 4 27.75 15.30 -20.02
C ASN A 4 26.74 16.03 -19.15
N PHE A 5 26.56 17.33 -19.43
CA PHE A 5 25.45 18.10 -18.92
C PHE A 5 24.17 17.54 -19.57
N TYR A 6 23.37 16.79 -18.82
CA TYR A 6 22.06 16.33 -19.30
C TYR A 6 21.08 17.49 -19.21
N GLY A 7 21.10 18.38 -20.20
CA GLY A 7 20.02 19.33 -20.43
C GLY A 7 18.78 18.58 -20.92
N GLY A 8 17.59 18.90 -20.38
CA GLY A 8 16.33 18.34 -20.88
C GLY A 8 16.17 18.62 -22.37
N ASP A 9 15.73 17.63 -23.15
CA ASP A 9 15.48 17.81 -24.57
C ASP A 9 14.34 18.83 -24.76
N VAL A 10 14.70 20.04 -25.20
CA VAL A 10 13.80 21.17 -25.44
C VAL A 10 12.66 20.78 -26.38
N ALA A 11 12.92 19.92 -27.37
CA ALA A 11 11.90 19.43 -28.29
C ALA A 11 10.90 18.49 -27.59
N GLN A 12 11.38 17.63 -26.67
CA GLN A 12 10.51 16.75 -25.87
C GLN A 12 9.68 17.53 -24.86
N LEU A 13 10.24 18.54 -24.19
CA LEU A 13 9.49 19.42 -23.28
C LEU A 13 8.37 20.19 -24.02
N ARG A 14 8.69 20.74 -25.19
CA ARG A 14 7.71 21.41 -26.05
C ARG A 14 6.65 20.45 -26.60
N GLN A 15 7.01 19.19 -26.85
CA GLN A 15 6.07 18.16 -27.29
C GLN A 15 5.11 17.76 -26.15
N LEU A 16 5.63 17.51 -24.95
CA LEU A 16 4.82 17.19 -23.78
C LEU A 16 3.87 18.34 -23.41
N ALA A 17 4.32 19.58 -23.48
CA ALA A 17 3.47 20.75 -23.27
C ALA A 17 2.28 20.79 -24.25
N LYS A 18 2.52 20.49 -25.54
CA LYS A 18 1.45 20.38 -26.54
C LYS A 18 0.47 19.23 -26.23
N ASP A 19 0.95 18.13 -25.68
CA ASP A 19 0.11 16.98 -25.32
C ASP A 19 -0.80 17.30 -24.12
N LEU A 20 -0.28 17.98 -23.11
CA LEU A 20 -1.05 18.45 -21.95
C LEU A 20 -2.08 19.50 -22.36
N SER A 21 -1.69 20.48 -23.18
CA SER A 21 -2.61 21.51 -23.70
C SER A 21 -3.75 20.90 -24.52
N ARG A 22 -3.45 19.95 -25.42
CA ARG A 22 -4.47 19.22 -26.19
C ARG A 22 -5.42 18.43 -25.29
N SER A 23 -4.90 17.79 -24.24
CA SER A 23 -5.69 17.03 -23.28
C SER A 23 -6.61 17.93 -22.45
N ALA A 24 -6.13 19.10 -22.04
CA ALA A 24 -6.91 20.12 -21.35
C ALA A 24 -8.10 20.61 -22.20
N SER A 25 -7.86 20.96 -23.47
CA SER A 25 -8.93 21.39 -24.40
C SER A 25 -9.95 20.28 -24.67
N ARG A 26 -9.51 19.01 -24.73
CA ARG A 26 -10.41 17.86 -24.90
C ARG A 26 -11.29 17.66 -23.65
N LEU A 27 -10.72 17.75 -22.46
CA LEU A 27 -11.47 17.65 -21.20
C LEU A 27 -12.46 18.80 -21.03
N GLU A 28 -12.08 20.02 -21.40
CA GLU A 28 -12.99 21.16 -21.39
C GLU A 28 -14.17 20.95 -22.34
N SER A 29 -13.89 20.52 -23.58
CA SER A 29 -14.93 20.23 -24.59
C SER A 29 -15.89 19.14 -24.13
N LEU A 30 -15.36 18.06 -23.54
CA LEU A 30 -16.18 16.97 -22.97
C LEU A 30 -17.02 17.47 -21.79
N GLY A 31 -16.44 18.26 -20.89
CA GLY A 31 -17.15 18.85 -19.76
C GLY A 31 -18.30 19.76 -20.19
N GLN A 32 -18.11 20.54 -21.26
CA GLN A 32 -19.16 21.37 -21.86
C GLN A 32 -20.27 20.54 -22.52
N GLN A 33 -19.90 19.49 -23.26
CA GLN A 33 -20.86 18.57 -23.88
C GLN A 33 -21.72 17.85 -22.82
N LEU A 34 -21.08 17.29 -21.79
CA LEU A 34 -21.78 16.65 -20.67
C LEU A 34 -22.70 17.62 -19.95
N SER A 35 -22.23 18.84 -19.68
CA SER A 35 -23.07 19.87 -19.05
C SER A 35 -24.30 20.22 -19.88
N SER A 36 -24.16 20.28 -21.21
CA SER A 36 -25.29 20.51 -22.13
C SER A 36 -26.27 19.33 -22.16
N SER A 37 -25.77 18.09 -22.20
CA SER A 37 -26.59 16.87 -22.16
C SER A 37 -27.35 16.73 -20.83
N ILE A 38 -26.70 17.04 -19.70
CA ILE A 38 -27.29 16.96 -18.37
C ILE A 38 -28.35 18.06 -18.16
N ALA A 39 -28.09 19.26 -18.68
CA ALA A 39 -29.07 20.35 -18.65
C ALA A 39 -30.29 20.10 -19.54
N SER A 40 -30.13 19.37 -20.66
CA SER A 40 -31.20 19.09 -21.62
C SER A 40 -31.95 17.77 -21.38
N GLY A 41 -31.51 16.95 -20.42
CA GLY A 41 -32.07 15.61 -20.18
C GLY A 41 -33.56 15.60 -19.76
N LEU A 42 -34.33 14.66 -20.33
CA LEU A 42 -35.76 14.46 -20.11
C LEU A 42 -36.12 13.87 -18.72
N TRP A 43 -35.13 13.50 -17.91
CA TRP A 43 -35.34 12.88 -16.60
C TRP A 43 -35.86 13.92 -15.59
N LYS A 44 -37.17 13.87 -15.31
CA LYS A 44 -37.84 14.73 -14.32
C LYS A 44 -38.07 13.97 -13.02
N GLY A 45 -37.93 14.66 -11.89
CA GLY A 45 -38.09 14.10 -10.55
C GLY A 45 -36.95 14.50 -9.62
N HIS A 46 -37.10 14.18 -8.33
CA HIS A 46 -36.17 14.58 -7.26
C HIS A 46 -34.72 14.15 -7.54
N ASP A 47 -34.51 12.93 -8.03
CA ASP A 47 -33.18 12.40 -8.33
C ASP A 47 -32.49 13.13 -9.50
N GLY A 48 -33.26 13.49 -10.53
CA GLY A 48 -32.76 14.29 -11.64
C GLY A 48 -32.33 15.69 -11.22
N ASP A 49 -33.09 16.32 -10.31
CA ASP A 49 -32.76 17.64 -9.76
C ASP A 49 -31.55 17.58 -8.83
N ARG A 50 -31.45 16.54 -8.00
CA ARG A 50 -30.29 16.25 -7.16
C ARG A 50 -29.03 16.05 -8.02
N PHE A 51 -29.09 15.23 -9.07
CA PHE A 51 -27.95 14.98 -9.95
C PHE A 51 -27.51 16.25 -10.70
N ARG A 52 -28.42 17.09 -11.17
CA ARG A 52 -28.07 18.40 -11.77
C ARG A 52 -27.38 19.33 -10.76
N SER A 53 -27.84 19.31 -9.52
CA SER A 53 -27.22 20.06 -8.41
C SER A 53 -25.82 19.54 -8.10
N GLU A 54 -25.64 18.22 -7.99
CA GLU A 54 -24.34 17.56 -7.77
C GLU A 54 -23.37 17.77 -8.95
N TRP A 55 -23.86 17.74 -10.19
CA TRP A 55 -23.08 18.04 -11.39
C TRP A 55 -22.52 19.47 -11.37
N THR A 56 -23.39 20.46 -11.14
CA THR A 56 -22.98 21.87 -11.14
C THR A 56 -22.11 22.23 -9.93
N SER A 57 -22.40 21.65 -8.77
CA SER A 57 -21.69 21.91 -7.52
C SER A 57 -20.44 21.06 -7.33
N SER A 58 -20.25 19.92 -7.96
CA SER A 58 -19.05 19.09 -7.71
C SER A 58 -18.33 18.72 -9.00
N HIS A 59 -18.96 17.90 -9.84
CA HIS A 59 -18.30 17.30 -11.00
C HIS A 59 -17.79 18.33 -12.02
N ALA A 60 -18.58 19.36 -12.33
CA ALA A 60 -18.18 20.43 -13.23
C ALA A 60 -17.08 21.34 -12.64
N ARG A 61 -16.94 21.42 -11.31
CA ARG A 61 -15.82 22.14 -10.66
C ARG A 61 -14.54 21.31 -10.71
N LEU A 62 -14.63 20.01 -10.45
CA LEU A 62 -13.50 19.07 -10.55
C LEU A 62 -12.92 19.03 -11.97
N LEU A 63 -13.77 18.91 -13.00
CA LEU A 63 -13.32 18.93 -14.40
C LEU A 63 -12.60 20.23 -14.75
N ARG A 64 -13.13 21.39 -14.33
CA ARG A 64 -12.48 22.69 -14.55
C ARG A 64 -11.14 22.80 -13.80
N SER A 65 -11.05 22.27 -12.58
CA SER A 65 -9.80 22.23 -11.83
C SER A 65 -8.74 21.36 -12.50
N ALA A 66 -9.14 20.20 -13.03
CA ALA A 66 -8.24 19.30 -13.78
C ALA A 66 -7.73 19.94 -15.07
N THR A 67 -8.62 20.59 -15.85
CA THR A 67 -8.23 21.40 -17.02
C THR A 67 -7.23 22.49 -16.65
N ALA A 68 -7.49 23.26 -15.58
CA ALA A 68 -6.59 24.31 -15.12
C ALA A 68 -5.22 23.78 -14.67
N GLY A 69 -5.18 22.60 -14.03
CA GLY A 69 -3.94 21.92 -13.66
C GLY A 69 -3.10 21.53 -14.88
N LEU A 70 -3.73 20.94 -15.91
CA LEU A 70 -3.06 20.56 -17.15
C LEU A 70 -2.53 21.77 -17.93
N GLU A 71 -3.29 22.88 -17.97
CA GLU A 71 -2.83 24.13 -18.57
C GLU A 71 -1.65 24.75 -17.81
N SER A 72 -1.68 24.72 -16.48
CA SER A 72 -0.57 25.20 -15.63
C SER A 72 0.70 24.38 -15.89
N ALA A 73 0.59 23.05 -15.91
CA ALA A 73 1.69 22.14 -16.22
C ALA A 73 2.24 22.37 -17.64
N SER A 74 1.36 22.58 -18.64
CA SER A 74 1.78 22.96 -19.99
C SER A 74 2.58 24.26 -20.04
N LYS A 75 2.17 25.28 -19.28
CA LYS A 75 2.88 26.58 -19.22
C LYS A 75 4.24 26.43 -18.54
N ALA A 76 4.33 25.65 -17.47
CA ALA A 76 5.58 25.37 -16.78
C ALA A 76 6.59 24.65 -17.69
N LEU A 77 6.15 23.65 -18.46
CA LEU A 77 7.01 22.95 -19.41
C LEU A 77 7.54 23.86 -20.53
N LEU A 78 6.74 24.80 -21.02
CA LEU A 78 7.19 25.79 -22.01
C LEU A 78 8.21 26.76 -21.42
N ALA A 79 7.99 27.25 -20.18
CA ALA A 79 8.94 28.10 -19.48
C ALA A 79 10.29 27.39 -19.28
N ASN A 80 10.27 26.14 -18.81
CA ASN A 80 11.46 25.32 -18.65
C ASN A 80 12.21 25.10 -19.98
N ALA A 81 11.47 24.88 -21.07
CA ALA A 81 12.06 24.72 -22.40
C ALA A 81 12.76 26.01 -22.88
N ASP A 82 12.16 27.18 -22.63
CA ASP A 82 12.72 28.48 -23.01
C ASP A 82 13.94 28.86 -22.14
N GLU A 83 13.94 28.49 -20.85
CA GLU A 83 15.08 28.64 -19.93
C GLU A 83 16.25 27.77 -20.36
N GLN A 84 15.99 26.51 -20.71
CA GLN A 84 17.00 25.58 -21.20
C GLN A 84 17.63 26.04 -22.53
N GLU A 85 16.83 26.59 -23.45
CA GLU A 85 17.30 27.16 -24.72
C GLU A 85 18.20 28.40 -24.48
N LYS A 86 17.81 29.28 -23.54
CA LYS A 86 18.64 30.45 -23.15
C LYS A 86 19.95 30.05 -22.46
N ALA A 87 19.91 29.06 -21.56
CA ALA A 87 21.09 28.55 -20.88
C ALA A 87 22.08 27.91 -21.88
N SER A 88 21.56 27.19 -22.88
CA SER A 88 22.36 26.55 -23.93
C SER A 88 22.95 27.57 -24.93
N ALA A 89 22.27 28.70 -25.15
CA ALA A 89 22.77 29.79 -26.00
C ALA A 89 23.87 30.64 -25.32
N GLY A 90 23.98 30.60 -23.99
CA GLY A 90 24.99 31.33 -23.20
C GLY A 90 26.32 30.59 -22.99
N GLY A 91 26.43 29.32 -23.40
CA GLY A 91 27.58 28.46 -23.15
C GLY A 91 28.60 28.43 -24.29
N SER A 92 29.38 29.50 -24.48
CA SER A 92 30.63 29.44 -25.24
C SER A 92 31.72 30.23 -24.53
N GLY A 93 32.66 29.51 -23.91
CA GLY A 93 33.89 30.08 -23.37
C GLY A 93 34.30 29.46 -22.03
N GLY A 94 35.29 28.56 -22.04
CA GLY A 94 35.88 28.04 -20.81
C GLY A 94 36.80 26.86 -21.01
N THR A 95 38.01 27.11 -21.51
CA THR A 95 39.16 26.21 -21.50
C THR A 95 39.54 25.77 -20.07
N GLY A 96 39.86 24.48 -19.85
CA GLY A 96 40.79 24.10 -18.78
C GLY A 96 40.58 22.76 -18.08
N THR A 97 41.37 21.77 -18.52
CA THR A 97 42.12 20.81 -17.67
C THR A 97 41.38 19.67 -16.96
N GLY A 98 41.94 18.46 -17.12
CA GLY A 98 41.38 17.21 -16.59
C GLY A 98 41.89 16.77 -15.22
N GLY A 99 41.32 15.65 -14.76
CA GLY A 99 41.61 14.86 -13.55
C GLY A 99 40.28 14.30 -13.02
N SER A 100 39.93 13.03 -13.09
CA SER A 100 40.46 11.84 -12.39
C SER A 100 40.37 11.94 -10.86
N GLY A 101 39.34 11.30 -10.29
CA GLY A 101 39.36 10.69 -8.94
C GLY A 101 38.85 11.54 -7.76
N ALA A 102 37.85 10.98 -7.06
CA ALA A 102 37.56 11.11 -5.62
C ALA A 102 37.41 12.51 -4.98
N SER A 103 36.16 12.92 -4.70
CA SER A 103 35.84 13.85 -3.59
C SER A 103 34.32 14.07 -3.41
N GLY A 104 33.65 13.27 -2.58
CA GLY A 104 32.28 13.60 -2.11
C GLY A 104 32.22 14.81 -1.17
N GLY A 105 33.37 15.30 -0.69
CA GLY A 105 33.44 16.44 0.22
C GLY A 105 33.25 17.82 -0.43
N GLY A 106 33.44 17.95 -1.74
CA GLY A 106 33.29 19.25 -2.43
C GLY A 106 31.83 19.69 -2.54
N THR A 107 30.95 18.78 -2.96
CA THR A 107 29.53 19.06 -3.22
C THR A 107 28.71 19.22 -1.94
N ALA A 108 29.05 18.49 -0.87
CA ALA A 108 28.38 18.65 0.43
C ALA A 108 28.76 19.98 1.10
N GLN A 109 30.03 20.38 0.99
CA GLN A 109 30.49 21.67 1.49
C GLN A 109 29.85 22.83 0.73
N GLU A 110 29.73 22.72 -0.60
CA GLU A 110 29.04 23.72 -1.42
C GLU A 110 27.60 23.98 -0.95
N LEU A 111 26.82 22.92 -0.68
CA LEU A 111 25.48 23.08 -0.14
C LEU A 111 25.51 23.68 1.28
N THR A 112 26.44 23.25 2.13
CA THR A 112 26.58 23.80 3.49
C THR A 112 26.87 25.30 3.46
N ASP A 113 27.78 25.74 2.59
CA ASP A 113 28.13 27.14 2.41
C ASP A 113 26.95 27.95 1.86
N LEU A 114 26.22 27.38 0.89
CA LEU A 114 24.99 27.96 0.34
C LEU A 114 23.94 28.20 1.43
N LEU A 115 23.61 27.17 2.21
CA LEU A 115 22.60 27.26 3.28
C LEU A 115 23.04 28.24 4.39
N THR A 116 24.34 28.30 4.70
CA THR A 116 24.90 29.22 5.69
C THR A 116 24.82 30.66 5.24
N GLY A 117 25.02 30.92 3.93
CA GLY A 117 24.91 32.25 3.33
C GLY A 117 23.48 32.79 3.22
N MET A 118 22.47 31.92 3.26
CA MET A 118 21.05 32.31 3.18
C MET A 118 20.51 32.84 4.51
N SER A 119 19.60 33.81 4.45
CA SER A 119 18.71 34.11 5.59
C SER A 119 17.80 32.92 5.91
N PRO A 120 17.22 32.84 7.13
CA PRO A 120 16.31 31.74 7.48
C PRO A 120 15.14 31.56 6.51
N SER A 121 14.56 32.65 6.00
CA SER A 121 13.45 32.60 5.03
C SER A 121 13.88 32.12 3.65
N GLU A 122 15.05 32.55 3.16
CA GLU A 122 15.58 32.11 1.87
C GLU A 122 15.95 30.63 1.91
N ARG A 123 16.54 30.18 3.03
CA ARG A 123 16.88 28.77 3.25
C ARG A 123 15.64 27.89 3.21
N LEU A 124 14.58 28.29 3.92
CA LEU A 124 13.30 27.58 3.92
C LEU A 124 12.73 27.47 2.50
N GLN A 125 12.70 28.58 1.76
CA GLN A 125 12.20 28.60 0.39
C GLN A 125 13.02 27.72 -0.55
N TYR A 126 14.35 27.71 -0.40
CA TYR A 126 15.24 26.88 -1.19
C TYR A 126 15.04 25.39 -0.92
N LEU A 127 14.97 24.98 0.35
CA LEU A 127 14.77 23.58 0.76
C LEU A 127 13.40 23.02 0.33
N GLN A 128 12.38 23.87 0.22
CA GLN A 128 11.06 23.51 -0.34
C GLN A 128 11.04 23.53 -1.88
N GLY A 129 12.07 24.10 -2.51
CA GLY A 129 12.15 24.34 -3.94
C GLY A 129 12.36 23.08 -4.78
N ALA A 130 12.00 23.16 -6.07
CA ALA A 130 12.33 22.11 -7.04
C ALA A 130 13.84 22.01 -7.28
N GLU A 131 14.57 23.12 -7.16
CA GLU A 131 16.02 23.19 -7.33
C GLU A 131 16.75 22.29 -6.34
N PHE A 132 16.49 22.44 -5.04
CA PHE A 132 17.08 21.57 -4.02
C PHE A 132 16.70 20.11 -4.24
N ARG A 133 15.42 19.82 -4.55
CA ARG A 133 14.97 18.44 -4.81
C ARG A 133 15.72 17.79 -5.96
N GLN A 134 15.88 18.48 -7.09
CA GLN A 134 16.64 17.97 -8.24
C GLN A 134 18.12 17.79 -7.91
N TRP A 135 18.71 18.76 -7.21
CA TRP A 135 20.11 18.69 -6.80
C TRP A 135 20.36 17.53 -5.83
N ALA A 136 19.46 17.32 -4.86
CA ALA A 136 19.56 16.23 -3.88
C ALA A 136 19.39 14.86 -4.53
N LEU A 137 18.51 14.72 -5.52
CA LEU A 137 18.37 13.50 -6.32
C LEU A 137 19.64 13.19 -7.12
N ALA A 138 20.30 14.22 -7.65
CA ALA A 138 21.55 14.06 -8.40
C ALA A 138 22.77 13.82 -7.48
N ASN A 139 22.71 14.27 -6.22
CA ASN A 139 23.83 14.23 -5.26
C ASN A 139 23.38 13.68 -3.90
N PRO A 140 22.83 12.45 -3.81
CA PRO A 140 22.14 11.97 -2.61
C PRO A 140 23.03 11.95 -1.37
N GLU A 141 24.26 11.43 -1.48
CA GLU A 141 25.19 11.35 -0.35
C GLU A 141 25.65 12.73 0.14
N ALA A 142 25.87 13.66 -0.80
CA ALA A 142 26.27 15.02 -0.46
C ALA A 142 25.11 15.79 0.19
N ALA A 143 23.89 15.59 -0.31
CA ALA A 143 22.69 16.15 0.28
C ALA A 143 22.46 15.62 1.69
N LYS A 144 22.61 14.31 1.91
CA LYS A 144 22.47 13.69 3.24
C LYS A 144 23.47 14.28 4.22
N ALA A 145 24.75 14.28 3.85
CA ALA A 145 25.81 14.82 4.69
C ALA A 145 25.58 16.30 5.05
N ALA A 146 25.22 17.14 4.07
CA ALA A 146 24.99 18.57 4.30
C ALA A 146 23.74 18.84 5.14
N MET A 147 22.63 18.14 4.88
CA MET A 147 21.38 18.32 5.62
C MET A 147 21.50 17.84 7.06
N ASP A 148 22.18 16.71 7.30
CA ASP A 148 22.46 16.22 8.65
C ASP A 148 23.34 17.20 9.42
N ALA A 149 24.42 17.70 8.80
CA ALA A 149 25.30 18.69 9.41
C ALA A 149 24.57 20.01 9.71
N ALA A 150 23.67 20.45 8.82
CA ALA A 150 22.83 21.62 9.04
C ALA A 150 21.89 21.41 10.24
N ALA A 151 21.28 20.24 10.38
CA ALA A 151 20.41 19.90 11.50
C ALA A 151 21.19 19.79 12.82
N ASP A 152 22.38 19.17 12.79
CA ASP A 152 23.21 18.96 13.98
C ASP A 152 23.88 20.23 14.48
N SER A 153 24.21 21.17 13.59
CA SER A 153 24.71 22.50 13.94
C SER A 153 23.62 23.49 14.37
N GLY A 154 22.34 23.15 14.16
CA GLY A 154 21.20 24.04 14.41
C GLY A 154 21.00 25.10 13.33
N LEU A 155 21.63 24.96 12.17
CA LEU A 155 21.40 25.81 11.00
C LEU A 155 19.98 25.63 10.44
N ILE A 156 19.44 24.42 10.53
CA ILE A 156 18.03 24.11 10.34
C ILE A 156 17.46 23.51 11.62
N GLU A 157 16.18 23.74 11.87
CA GLU A 157 15.51 23.10 13.00
C GLU A 157 15.41 21.60 12.76
N LYS A 158 15.83 20.78 13.73
CA LYS A 158 15.76 19.31 13.59
C LYS A 158 14.34 18.85 13.28
N LYS A 159 13.34 19.41 13.95
CA LYS A 159 11.91 19.06 13.77
C LYS A 159 11.22 19.82 12.62
N SER A 160 11.96 20.33 11.64
CA SER A 160 11.33 21.04 10.52
C SER A 160 10.70 20.05 9.53
N PRO A 161 9.53 20.39 8.93
CA PRO A 161 8.91 19.57 7.89
C PRO A 161 9.86 19.27 6.72
N GLU A 162 10.70 20.23 6.33
CA GLU A 162 11.62 20.08 5.21
C GLU A 162 12.69 19.02 5.47
N TYR A 163 13.20 18.93 6.70
CA TYR A 163 14.19 17.91 7.06
C TYR A 163 13.54 16.53 7.21
N ALA A 164 12.32 16.47 7.75
CA ALA A 164 11.54 15.24 7.80
C ALA A 164 11.22 14.70 6.40
N ASP A 165 10.77 15.56 5.49
CA ASP A 165 10.48 15.24 4.09
C ASP A 165 11.75 14.82 3.34
N PHE A 166 12.86 15.53 3.58
CA PHE A 166 14.16 15.18 3.00
C PHE A 166 14.62 13.79 3.44
N LEU A 167 14.61 13.49 4.74
CA LEU A 167 15.04 12.18 5.25
C LEU A 167 14.14 11.05 4.74
N SER A 168 12.82 11.28 4.74
CA SER A 168 11.85 10.31 4.23
C SER A 168 12.10 10.02 2.75
N SER A 169 12.30 11.07 1.95
CA SER A 169 12.58 10.94 0.51
C SER A 169 13.93 10.28 0.25
N TYR A 170 14.97 10.68 0.99
CA TYR A 170 16.32 10.13 0.85
C TYR A 170 16.30 8.62 1.08
N TRP A 171 15.76 8.15 2.21
CA TRP A 171 15.77 6.73 2.55
C TRP A 171 14.87 5.89 1.63
N ASN A 172 13.72 6.41 1.19
CA ASN A 172 12.91 5.75 0.17
C ASN A 172 13.66 5.63 -1.16
N ASN A 173 14.33 6.70 -1.61
CA ASN A 173 15.11 6.66 -2.85
C ASN A 173 16.31 5.71 -2.75
N GLN A 174 16.98 5.63 -1.59
CA GLN A 174 18.06 4.66 -1.36
C GLN A 174 17.54 3.22 -1.43
N ALA A 175 16.39 2.93 -0.80
CA ALA A 175 15.77 1.61 -0.86
C ALA A 175 15.39 1.24 -2.30
N MET A 176 14.74 2.14 -3.03
CA MET A 176 14.38 1.95 -4.44
C MET A 176 15.60 1.77 -5.34
N LEU A 177 16.66 2.56 -5.14
CA LEU A 177 17.91 2.46 -5.88
C LEU A 177 18.58 1.10 -5.68
N GLN A 178 18.63 0.60 -4.43
CA GLN A 178 19.18 -0.71 -4.11
C GLN A 178 18.44 -1.85 -4.84
N MET A 179 17.13 -1.69 -5.03
CA MET A 179 16.28 -2.65 -5.73
C MET A 179 16.22 -2.45 -7.26
N GLY A 180 16.83 -1.40 -7.78
CA GLY A 180 16.71 -1.01 -9.19
C GLY A 180 15.31 -0.55 -9.60
N ILE A 181 14.50 -0.05 -8.66
CA ILE A 181 13.18 0.51 -8.93
C ILE A 181 13.32 1.97 -9.34
N ASP A 182 12.78 2.31 -10.51
CA ASP A 182 12.64 3.70 -10.95
C ASP A 182 11.29 4.27 -10.46
N PRO A 183 11.30 5.19 -9.48
CA PRO A 183 10.07 5.76 -8.92
C PRO A 183 9.20 6.47 -9.95
N SER A 184 9.79 6.99 -11.04
CA SER A 184 9.03 7.68 -12.10
C SER A 184 8.18 6.72 -12.94
N THR A 185 8.50 5.42 -12.89
CA THR A 185 7.80 4.37 -13.63
C THR A 185 6.90 3.50 -12.76
N TRP A 186 6.94 3.67 -11.43
CA TRP A 186 6.11 2.89 -10.51
C TRP A 186 4.67 3.39 -10.48
N ASP A 187 3.90 2.98 -11.48
CA ASP A 187 2.47 3.30 -11.67
C ASP A 187 1.60 2.05 -11.42
N THR A 188 1.01 1.99 -10.23
CA THR A 188 0.12 0.92 -9.75
C THR A 188 -1.15 0.79 -10.59
N SER A 189 -1.63 1.88 -11.21
CA SER A 189 -2.83 1.88 -12.06
C SER A 189 -2.67 1.06 -13.35
N LYS A 190 -1.43 0.69 -13.70
CA LYS A 190 -1.11 -0.20 -14.83
C LYS A 190 -1.35 -1.67 -14.52
N GLY A 191 -1.71 -2.02 -13.28
CA GLY A 191 -2.04 -3.38 -12.86
C GLY A 191 -0.82 -4.23 -12.52
N THR A 192 -1.09 -5.46 -12.12
CA THR A 192 -0.13 -6.39 -11.50
C THR A 192 0.96 -6.83 -12.47
N GLU A 193 0.60 -7.12 -13.72
CA GLU A 193 1.57 -7.59 -14.72
C GLU A 193 2.65 -6.54 -15.00
N TYR A 194 2.25 -5.27 -15.13
CA TYR A 194 3.18 -4.16 -15.34
C TYR A 194 4.12 -3.98 -14.13
N ASN A 195 3.57 -4.09 -12.92
CA ASN A 195 4.31 -3.88 -11.67
C ASN A 195 5.04 -5.13 -11.16
N TRP A 196 5.01 -6.25 -11.90
CA TRP A 196 5.47 -7.55 -11.39
C TRP A 196 6.92 -7.54 -10.89
N ASN A 197 7.82 -6.92 -11.64
CA ASN A 197 9.23 -6.82 -11.24
C ASN A 197 9.39 -5.99 -9.96
N THR A 198 8.64 -4.89 -9.84
CA THR A 198 8.66 -4.03 -8.64
C THR A 198 8.16 -4.79 -7.42
N ILE A 199 7.03 -5.50 -7.54
CA ILE A 199 6.45 -6.33 -6.47
C ILE A 199 7.47 -7.36 -5.98
N ARG A 200 8.09 -8.10 -6.93
CA ARG A 200 9.12 -9.10 -6.60
C ARG A 200 10.29 -8.45 -5.87
N SER A 201 10.82 -7.35 -6.41
CA SER A 201 11.96 -6.64 -5.81
C SER A 201 11.68 -6.17 -4.38
N VAL A 202 10.48 -5.68 -4.09
CA VAL A 202 10.08 -5.24 -2.73
C VAL A 202 10.12 -6.42 -1.75
N TYR A 203 9.55 -7.57 -2.11
CA TYR A 203 9.57 -8.72 -1.22
C TYR A 203 10.96 -9.34 -1.10
N ASP A 204 11.72 -9.40 -2.19
CA ASP A 204 13.12 -9.84 -2.17
C ASP A 204 13.98 -8.97 -1.26
N TYR A 205 13.77 -7.65 -1.27
CA TYR A 205 14.42 -6.72 -0.35
C TYR A 205 14.17 -7.07 1.12
N TYR A 206 12.91 -7.29 1.50
CA TYR A 206 12.58 -7.67 2.88
C TYR A 206 13.15 -9.05 3.26
N GLY A 207 13.16 -9.99 2.31
CA GLY A 207 13.78 -11.30 2.51
C GLY A 207 15.29 -11.18 2.75
N GLN A 208 15.98 -10.38 1.94
CA GLN A 208 17.42 -10.12 2.09
C GLN A 208 17.72 -9.40 3.41
N ALA A 209 16.90 -8.43 3.80
CA ALA A 209 17.04 -7.72 5.08
C ALA A 209 16.98 -8.70 6.26
N TYR A 210 15.98 -9.60 6.29
CA TYR A 210 15.88 -10.62 7.32
C TYR A 210 17.03 -11.63 7.30
N LEU A 211 17.44 -12.09 6.12
CA LEU A 211 18.55 -13.05 6.00
C LEU A 211 19.89 -12.45 6.45
N ALA A 212 20.08 -11.14 6.27
CA ALA A 212 21.25 -10.42 6.78
C ALA A 212 21.16 -10.15 8.29
N ASN A 213 19.95 -9.89 8.80
CA ASN A 213 19.69 -9.66 10.22
C ASN A 213 18.37 -10.32 10.66
N PRO A 214 18.41 -11.52 11.27
CA PRO A 214 17.21 -12.25 11.71
C PRO A 214 16.36 -11.54 12.79
N ASP A 215 16.88 -10.49 13.43
CA ASP A 215 16.08 -9.68 14.36
C ASP A 215 15.06 -8.81 13.62
N LEU A 216 15.17 -8.63 12.30
CA LEU A 216 14.18 -7.96 11.44
C LEU A 216 13.00 -8.88 11.11
N GLN A 217 12.36 -9.45 12.14
CA GLN A 217 11.32 -10.46 12.01
C GLN A 217 10.10 -9.98 11.20
N TRP A 218 9.76 -8.68 11.26
CA TRP A 218 8.72 -8.08 10.43
C TRP A 218 9.04 -8.22 8.94
N ALA A 219 10.28 -7.94 8.53
CA ALA A 219 10.72 -8.09 7.14
C ALA A 219 10.64 -9.56 6.68
N GLY A 220 11.04 -10.49 7.56
CA GLY A 220 10.91 -11.92 7.30
C GLY A 220 9.44 -12.36 7.14
N MET A 221 8.54 -11.82 7.97
CA MET A 221 7.11 -12.09 7.89
C MET A 221 6.50 -11.51 6.61
N ALA A 222 6.85 -10.26 6.26
CA ALA A 222 6.42 -9.60 5.04
C ALA A 222 6.83 -10.39 3.78
N ASN A 223 8.08 -10.89 3.73
CA ASN A 223 8.52 -11.76 2.63
C ASN A 223 7.77 -13.10 2.61
N MET A 224 7.48 -13.70 3.76
CA MET A 224 6.80 -14.99 3.83
C MET A 224 5.33 -14.88 3.41
N ILE A 225 4.66 -13.79 3.80
CA ILE A 225 3.26 -13.48 3.43
C ILE A 225 3.14 -13.03 1.98
N GLY A 226 4.10 -12.24 1.49
CA GLY A 226 4.08 -11.61 0.17
C GLY A 226 3.60 -12.47 -1.00
N PRO A 227 4.00 -13.75 -1.12
CA PRO A 227 3.53 -14.63 -2.19
C PRO A 227 2.01 -14.84 -2.26
N SER A 228 1.33 -15.05 -1.13
CA SER A 228 -0.13 -15.25 -1.14
C SER A 228 -0.86 -13.94 -1.46
N PHE A 229 -0.33 -12.81 -0.98
CA PHE A 229 -0.86 -11.49 -1.28
C PHE A 229 -0.68 -11.11 -2.76
N ALA A 230 0.52 -11.32 -3.33
CA ALA A 230 0.80 -11.10 -4.75
C ALA A 230 0.05 -12.08 -5.67
N GLY A 231 -0.17 -13.33 -5.22
CA GLY A 231 -1.06 -14.27 -5.88
C GLY A 231 -2.50 -13.77 -5.92
N GLY A 232 -2.97 -13.17 -4.83
CA GLY A 232 -4.27 -12.50 -4.75
C GLY A 232 -4.45 -11.39 -5.79
N PHE A 233 -3.43 -10.55 -6.00
CA PHE A 233 -3.47 -9.48 -7.02
C PHE A 233 -3.76 -10.02 -8.42
N ARG A 234 -3.09 -11.13 -8.79
CA ARG A 234 -3.25 -11.78 -10.11
C ARG A 234 -4.62 -12.42 -10.30
N ASP A 235 -5.21 -12.88 -9.20
CA ASP A 235 -6.39 -13.73 -9.21
C ASP A 235 -7.68 -12.99 -8.82
N MET A 236 -7.68 -11.65 -8.82
CA MET A 236 -8.88 -10.86 -8.46
C MET A 236 -10.10 -11.19 -9.32
N ALA A 237 -9.90 -11.56 -10.59
CA ALA A 237 -10.98 -11.99 -11.47
C ALA A 237 -11.65 -13.31 -11.02
N MET A 238 -10.96 -14.16 -10.26
CA MET A 238 -11.50 -15.42 -9.72
C MET A 238 -12.64 -15.16 -8.74
N LEU A 239 -12.63 -14.04 -8.01
CA LEU A 239 -13.68 -13.72 -7.03
C LEU A 239 -15.08 -13.71 -7.68
N ARG A 240 -15.17 -13.28 -8.94
CA ARG A 240 -16.42 -13.32 -9.72
C ARG A 240 -16.91 -14.75 -9.96
N ASP A 241 -15.99 -15.66 -10.28
CA ASP A 241 -16.31 -17.07 -10.55
C ASP A 241 -16.66 -17.81 -9.26
N LEU A 242 -16.00 -17.48 -8.15
CA LEU A 242 -16.31 -18.01 -6.83
C LEU A 242 -17.69 -17.54 -6.33
N ALA A 243 -18.00 -16.25 -6.51
CA ALA A 243 -19.31 -15.70 -6.17
C ALA A 243 -20.45 -16.40 -6.94
N ARG A 244 -20.27 -16.65 -8.25
CA ARG A 244 -21.24 -17.41 -9.07
C ARG A 244 -21.45 -18.83 -8.55
N GLN A 245 -20.37 -19.53 -8.22
CA GLN A 245 -20.45 -20.90 -7.71
C GLN A 245 -21.16 -20.99 -6.36
N ILE A 246 -21.01 -19.98 -5.50
CA ILE A 246 -21.73 -19.91 -4.21
C ILE A 246 -23.22 -19.65 -4.46
N ALA A 247 -23.56 -18.70 -5.34
CA ALA A 247 -24.95 -18.36 -5.65
C ALA A 247 -25.72 -19.55 -6.28
N ASP A 248 -25.05 -20.35 -7.11
CA ASP A 248 -25.65 -21.52 -7.78
C ASP A 248 -25.76 -22.78 -6.88
N ASN A 249 -25.34 -22.70 -5.61
CA ASN A 249 -25.32 -23.83 -4.67
C ASN A 249 -26.37 -23.69 -3.55
N PRO A 250 -26.99 -24.79 -3.05
CA PRO A 250 -27.93 -24.76 -1.92
C PRO A 250 -27.41 -24.12 -0.62
N ALA A 251 -26.11 -23.87 -0.49
CA ALA A 251 -25.59 -23.06 0.61
C ALA A 251 -25.98 -21.56 0.55
N SER A 252 -26.69 -21.10 -0.49
CA SER A 252 -27.43 -19.83 -0.47
C SER A 252 -28.56 -19.79 0.58
N ASP A 253 -28.98 -20.94 1.12
CA ASP A 253 -29.98 -21.03 2.21
C ASP A 253 -29.36 -20.78 3.61
N VAL A 254 -28.04 -20.65 3.73
CA VAL A 254 -27.38 -20.30 5.00
C VAL A 254 -27.66 -18.83 5.31
N PRO A 255 -28.02 -18.44 6.55
CA PRO A 255 -28.32 -17.04 6.86
C PRO A 255 -27.05 -16.19 7.00
N LEU A 256 -26.23 -16.09 5.95
CA LEU A 256 -25.01 -15.27 6.01
C LEU A 256 -25.35 -13.77 5.97
N PRO A 257 -24.61 -12.95 6.73
CA PRO A 257 -24.83 -11.50 6.76
C PRO A 257 -24.66 -10.78 5.41
N VAL A 258 -23.97 -11.39 4.43
CA VAL A 258 -23.56 -10.73 3.17
C VAL A 258 -24.14 -11.37 1.90
N LEU A 259 -25.02 -12.38 1.98
CA LEU A 259 -25.50 -13.11 0.81
C LEU A 259 -26.18 -12.24 -0.25
N ASP A 260 -27.03 -11.31 0.17
CA ASP A 260 -27.73 -10.37 -0.73
C ASP A 260 -26.76 -9.49 -1.55
N GLN A 261 -25.52 -9.35 -1.09
CA GLN A 261 -24.47 -8.61 -1.78
C GLN A 261 -23.59 -9.53 -2.65
N LEU A 262 -23.51 -10.84 -2.36
CA LEU A 262 -22.71 -11.80 -3.14
C LEU A 262 -23.26 -11.98 -4.57
N GLU A 263 -24.58 -11.90 -4.76
CA GLU A 263 -25.18 -11.91 -6.10
C GLU A 263 -24.72 -10.73 -6.96
N GLN A 264 -24.46 -9.57 -6.34
CA GLN A 264 -23.98 -8.38 -7.04
C GLN A 264 -22.54 -8.57 -7.56
N LEU A 265 -21.73 -9.37 -6.85
CA LEU A 265 -20.35 -9.70 -7.28
C LEU A 265 -20.29 -10.56 -8.53
N ALA A 266 -21.27 -11.45 -8.74
CA ALA A 266 -21.34 -12.28 -9.93
C ALA A 266 -21.47 -11.46 -11.23
N GLY A 267 -22.00 -10.24 -11.11
CA GLY A 267 -22.16 -9.24 -12.17
C GLY A 267 -21.02 -8.21 -12.28
N MET A 268 -19.98 -8.31 -11.45
CA MET A 268 -18.90 -7.32 -11.38
C MET A 268 -18.14 -7.20 -12.71
N THR A 269 -17.92 -5.95 -13.12
CA THR A 269 -17.22 -5.54 -14.34
C THR A 269 -15.71 -5.63 -14.18
N ASP A 270 -14.99 -5.74 -15.29
CA ASP A 270 -13.52 -5.74 -15.27
C ASP A 270 -12.94 -4.40 -14.76
N SER A 271 -13.69 -3.30 -14.88
CA SER A 271 -13.32 -2.01 -14.28
C SER A 271 -13.38 -2.00 -12.76
N GLU A 272 -14.36 -2.69 -12.17
CA GLU A 272 -14.47 -2.84 -10.71
C GLU A 272 -13.37 -3.76 -10.19
N ILE A 273 -13.08 -4.87 -10.88
CA ILE A 273 -11.93 -5.73 -10.56
C ILE A 273 -10.62 -4.93 -10.55
N ARG A 274 -10.43 -4.07 -11.56
CA ARG A 274 -9.24 -3.21 -11.67
C ARG A 274 -9.13 -2.20 -10.53
N PHE A 275 -10.25 -1.68 -10.01
CA PHE A 275 -10.22 -0.81 -8.84
C PHE A 275 -9.59 -1.54 -7.66
N TYR A 276 -10.09 -2.72 -7.28
CA TYR A 276 -9.55 -3.47 -6.15
C TYR A 276 -8.12 -3.96 -6.38
N GLU A 277 -7.78 -4.37 -7.60
CA GLU A 277 -6.39 -4.69 -7.97
C GLU A 277 -5.48 -3.47 -7.74
N THR A 278 -5.89 -2.29 -8.20
CA THR A 278 -5.11 -1.05 -8.04
C THR A 278 -4.99 -0.66 -6.57
N SER A 279 -6.09 -0.71 -5.79
CA SER A 279 -6.08 -0.41 -4.36
C SER A 279 -5.12 -1.33 -3.59
N MET A 280 -5.09 -2.61 -3.92
CA MET A 280 -4.19 -3.58 -3.29
C MET A 280 -2.71 -3.33 -3.66
N LEU A 281 -2.44 -2.86 -4.89
CA LEU A 281 -1.11 -2.44 -5.32
C LEU A 281 -0.67 -1.12 -4.69
N ASP A 282 -1.60 -0.16 -4.53
CA ASP A 282 -1.37 1.11 -3.83
C ASP A 282 -1.01 0.85 -2.36
N MET A 283 -1.79 0.01 -1.69
CA MET A 283 -1.51 -0.45 -0.32
C MET A 283 -0.12 -1.09 -0.20
N ASN A 284 0.28 -1.96 -1.14
CA ASN A 284 1.64 -2.53 -1.16
C ASN A 284 2.74 -1.47 -1.29
N LYS A 285 2.53 -0.49 -2.18
CA LYS A 285 3.45 0.63 -2.38
C LYS A 285 3.52 1.51 -1.13
N GLU A 286 2.41 1.76 -0.47
CA GLU A 286 2.34 2.55 0.75
C GLU A 286 3.10 1.88 1.91
N ILE A 287 2.88 0.58 2.14
CA ILE A 287 3.66 -0.21 3.11
C ILE A 287 5.16 -0.06 2.82
N PHE A 288 5.56 -0.17 1.56
CA PHE A 288 6.97 -0.01 1.19
C PHE A 288 7.51 1.39 1.46
N LEU A 289 6.76 2.45 1.12
CA LEU A 289 7.20 3.83 1.30
C LEU A 289 7.28 4.27 2.78
N ASP A 290 6.67 3.52 3.70
CA ASP A 290 6.83 3.71 5.15
C ASP A 290 7.84 2.75 5.78
N GLN A 291 7.71 1.45 5.56
CA GLN A 291 8.56 0.44 6.19
C GLN A 291 9.92 0.31 5.50
N GLY A 292 9.97 0.40 4.17
CA GLY A 292 11.19 0.34 3.38
C GLY A 292 12.18 1.44 3.76
N ARG A 293 11.74 2.69 3.93
CA ARG A 293 12.63 3.78 4.40
C ARG A 293 13.25 3.49 5.77
N GLN A 294 12.49 2.94 6.71
CA GLN A 294 12.96 2.67 8.06
C GLN A 294 13.98 1.53 8.08
N HIS A 295 13.69 0.45 7.35
CA HIS A 295 14.62 -0.67 7.18
C HIS A 295 15.91 -0.20 6.48
N GLN A 296 15.81 0.64 5.46
CA GLN A 296 16.97 1.17 4.76
C GLN A 296 17.84 2.04 5.67
N ALA A 297 17.23 2.94 6.44
CA ALA A 297 17.92 3.78 7.40
C ALA A 297 18.66 2.93 8.44
N TYR A 298 17.97 1.94 9.02
CA TYR A 298 18.53 1.05 10.03
C TYR A 298 19.67 0.17 9.49
N LEU A 299 19.49 -0.44 8.32
CA LEU A 299 20.51 -1.32 7.73
C LEU A 299 21.80 -0.57 7.36
N ASN A 300 21.72 0.72 7.02
CA ASN A 300 22.88 1.52 6.61
C ASN A 300 23.52 2.32 7.75
N GLY A 301 22.73 2.79 8.71
CA GLY A 301 23.20 3.68 9.79
C GLY A 301 22.82 3.25 11.21
N GLY A 302 22.20 2.08 11.37
CA GLY A 302 21.80 1.53 12.66
C GLY A 302 20.74 2.37 13.38
N ILE A 303 20.68 2.22 14.70
CA ILE A 303 19.70 2.92 15.54
C ILE A 303 19.87 4.45 15.52
N GLU A 304 21.05 4.97 15.19
CA GLU A 304 21.27 6.42 15.11
C GLU A 304 20.47 7.07 13.97
N GLU A 305 20.33 6.40 12.83
CA GLU A 305 19.50 6.92 11.73
C GLU A 305 18.00 6.81 12.03
N ILE A 306 17.58 5.80 12.80
CA ILE A 306 16.23 5.74 13.33
C ILE A 306 15.97 6.87 14.33
N ASN A 307 16.92 7.14 15.23
CA ASN A 307 16.84 8.27 16.16
C ASN A 307 16.77 9.60 15.40
N ARG A 308 17.49 9.75 14.29
CA ARG A 308 17.44 10.92 13.43
C ARG A 308 16.08 11.09 12.74
N LEU A 309 15.48 9.99 12.26
CA LEU A 309 14.10 9.99 11.74
C LEU A 309 13.08 10.39 12.81
N ARG A 310 13.27 9.94 14.05
CA ARG A 310 12.42 10.35 15.19
C ARG A 310 12.58 11.83 15.51
N ASP A 311 13.84 12.28 15.59
CA ASP A 311 14.17 13.64 16.00
C ASP A 311 13.75 14.66 14.94
N SER A 312 13.64 14.25 13.67
CA SER A 312 13.04 15.07 12.62
C SER A 312 11.51 15.07 12.61
N GLY A 313 10.88 14.05 13.20
CA GLY A 313 9.44 13.83 13.12
C GLY A 313 9.00 13.04 11.88
N ALA A 314 9.95 12.50 11.10
CA ALA A 314 9.66 11.59 9.98
C ALA A 314 9.09 10.23 10.44
N ILE A 315 9.37 9.84 11.69
CA ILE A 315 8.66 8.78 12.40
C ILE A 315 8.29 9.25 13.80
N ASP A 316 7.22 8.69 14.35
CA ASP A 316 6.78 9.00 15.71
C ASP A 316 7.65 8.30 16.78
N PRO A 317 7.59 8.76 18.05
CA PRO A 317 8.39 8.17 19.13
C PRO A 317 8.07 6.71 19.47
N GLU A 318 6.85 6.23 19.22
CA GLU A 318 6.48 4.83 19.49
C GLU A 318 7.10 3.91 18.44
N THR A 319 7.08 4.32 17.17
CA THR A 319 7.79 3.63 16.09
C THR A 319 9.30 3.57 16.36
N ALA A 320 9.92 4.67 16.79
CA ALA A 320 11.34 4.67 17.18
C ALA A 320 11.64 3.76 18.38
N ARG A 321 10.71 3.65 19.33
CA ARG A 321 10.81 2.71 20.46
C ARG A 321 10.77 1.26 19.96
N ALA A 322 9.89 0.94 19.02
CA ALA A 322 9.82 -0.39 18.42
C ALA A 322 11.17 -0.80 17.81
N TRP A 323 11.81 0.11 17.07
CA TRP A 323 13.16 -0.11 16.54
C TRP A 323 14.22 -0.27 17.63
N ALA A 324 14.17 0.51 18.70
CA ALA A 324 15.10 0.31 19.83
C ALA A 324 14.93 -1.07 20.50
N GLN A 325 13.71 -1.62 20.50
CA GLN A 325 13.46 -2.98 20.97
C GLN A 325 14.05 -4.03 20.02
N VAL A 326 13.94 -3.81 18.71
CA VAL A 326 14.59 -4.65 17.68
C VAL A 326 16.11 -4.60 17.80
N ASP A 327 16.70 -3.40 17.91
CA ASP A 327 18.15 -3.17 18.04
C ASP A 327 18.75 -3.78 19.30
N SER A 328 17.95 -3.98 20.35
CA SER A 328 18.41 -4.55 21.62
C SER A 328 18.99 -5.97 21.50
N GLY A 329 18.57 -6.74 20.49
CA GLY A 329 18.91 -8.16 20.33
C GLY A 329 18.36 -9.07 21.43
N ILE A 330 17.56 -8.54 22.38
CA ILE A 330 16.94 -9.33 23.44
C ILE A 330 15.70 -10.01 22.85
N PRO A 331 15.61 -11.35 22.82
CA PRO A 331 14.58 -12.06 22.04
C PRO A 331 13.14 -11.61 22.29
N ASP A 332 12.78 -11.31 23.54
CA ASP A 332 11.44 -10.86 23.90
C ASP A 332 11.16 -9.43 23.44
N GLU A 333 12.16 -8.54 23.51
CA GLU A 333 12.06 -7.17 23.02
C GLU A 333 12.06 -7.14 21.48
N VAL A 334 12.89 -7.95 20.82
CA VAL A 334 12.88 -8.10 19.35
C VAL A 334 11.50 -8.51 18.86
N ARG A 335 10.87 -9.54 19.47
CA ARG A 335 9.50 -9.93 19.11
C ARG A 335 8.50 -8.80 19.33
N LYS A 336 8.61 -8.07 20.45
CA LYS A 336 7.71 -6.97 20.79
C LYS A 336 7.85 -5.79 19.82
N GLY A 337 9.07 -5.41 19.48
CA GLY A 337 9.35 -4.35 18.51
C GLY A 337 8.81 -4.69 17.13
N ASN A 338 9.08 -5.90 16.61
CA ASN A 338 8.53 -6.33 15.33
C ASN A 338 7.00 -6.45 15.34
N THR A 339 6.40 -6.85 16.47
CA THR A 339 4.93 -6.87 16.62
C THR A 339 4.35 -5.45 16.59
N ALA A 340 5.04 -4.46 17.15
CA ALA A 340 4.62 -3.06 17.08
C ALA A 340 4.74 -2.49 15.66
N LEU A 341 5.80 -2.84 14.91
CA LEU A 341 5.92 -2.49 13.48
C LEU A 341 4.80 -3.12 12.65
N LEU A 342 4.45 -4.38 12.92
CA LEU A 342 3.31 -5.05 12.28
C LEU A 342 1.97 -4.39 12.64
N TYR A 343 1.79 -3.98 13.90
CA TYR A 343 0.58 -3.28 14.32
C TYR A 343 0.42 -1.95 13.57
N ARG A 344 1.51 -1.16 13.49
CA ARG A 344 1.54 0.11 12.74
C ARG A 344 1.15 -0.12 11.29
N GLU A 345 1.77 -1.09 10.62
CA GLU A 345 1.40 -1.44 9.24
C GLU A 345 -0.10 -1.70 9.12
N GLN A 346 -0.65 -2.52 10.01
CA GLN A 346 -2.02 -3.01 9.87
C GLN A 346 -3.10 -2.02 10.31
N ASN A 347 -2.80 -1.07 11.20
CA ASN A 347 -3.80 -0.21 11.82
C ASN A 347 -3.56 1.29 11.59
N ASP A 348 -2.35 1.69 11.20
CA ASP A 348 -2.03 3.10 10.97
C ASP A 348 -1.72 3.37 9.48
N ILE A 349 -1.08 2.43 8.79
CA ILE A 349 -0.62 2.62 7.40
C ILE A 349 -1.71 2.24 6.40
N ILE A 350 -2.33 1.06 6.56
CA ILE A 350 -3.24 0.53 5.52
C ILE A 350 -4.70 0.42 5.99
N ALA A 351 -5.02 1.01 7.13
CA ALA A 351 -6.39 0.94 7.66
C ALA A 351 -7.38 1.65 6.74
N ASP A 352 -7.00 2.83 6.22
CA ASP A 352 -7.79 3.63 5.30
C ASP A 352 -7.89 3.00 3.90
N ASP A 353 -6.85 2.31 3.41
CA ASP A 353 -6.92 1.51 2.17
C ASP A 353 -8.04 0.47 2.24
N TYR A 354 -8.09 -0.29 3.34
CA TYR A 354 -9.14 -1.29 3.56
C TYR A 354 -10.52 -0.65 3.73
N ASP A 355 -10.61 0.47 4.45
CA ASP A 355 -11.88 1.20 4.60
C ASP A 355 -12.37 1.73 3.24
N ALA A 356 -11.46 2.21 2.38
CA ALA A 356 -11.76 2.66 1.03
C ALA A 356 -12.27 1.52 0.15
N MET A 357 -11.61 0.35 0.18
CA MET A 357 -12.06 -0.85 -0.52
C MET A 357 -13.44 -1.31 -0.02
N ARG A 358 -13.63 -1.39 1.30
CA ARG A 358 -14.89 -1.85 1.90
C ARG A 358 -16.05 -0.90 1.64
N SER A 359 -15.79 0.40 1.64
CA SER A 359 -16.81 1.44 1.42
C SER A 359 -17.15 1.65 -0.07
N HIS A 360 -16.40 1.05 -0.99
CA HIS A 360 -16.73 1.04 -2.41
C HIS A 360 -18.08 0.32 -2.65
N PRO A 361 -18.89 0.68 -3.66
CA PRO A 361 -20.11 -0.07 -3.98
C PRO A 361 -19.82 -1.57 -4.17
N GLY A 362 -20.51 -2.42 -3.40
CA GLY A 362 -20.26 -3.87 -3.38
C GLY A 362 -18.96 -4.31 -2.65
N GLY A 363 -18.22 -3.35 -2.08
CA GLY A 363 -16.91 -3.58 -1.48
C GLY A 363 -16.91 -4.42 -0.23
N GLU A 364 -17.97 -4.37 0.58
CA GLU A 364 -18.12 -5.26 1.73
C GLU A 364 -18.20 -6.73 1.29
N ALA A 365 -18.89 -7.02 0.19
CA ALA A 365 -18.93 -8.37 -0.38
C ALA A 365 -17.58 -8.76 -1.02
N VAL A 366 -16.92 -7.87 -1.77
CA VAL A 366 -15.60 -8.17 -2.36
C VAL A 366 -14.58 -8.51 -1.27
N THR A 367 -14.49 -7.67 -0.24
CA THR A 367 -13.55 -7.87 0.88
C THR A 367 -13.90 -9.11 1.71
N TYR A 368 -15.18 -9.45 1.84
CA TYR A 368 -15.61 -10.73 2.41
C TYR A 368 -15.13 -11.93 1.57
N MET A 369 -15.24 -11.84 0.24
CA MET A 369 -14.75 -12.90 -0.65
C MET A 369 -13.23 -13.05 -0.61
N VAL A 370 -12.50 -11.93 -0.49
CA VAL A 370 -11.04 -11.96 -0.21
C VAL A 370 -10.77 -12.64 1.13
N THR A 371 -11.59 -12.40 2.15
CA THR A 371 -11.49 -13.07 3.47
C THR A 371 -11.68 -14.58 3.37
N LEU A 372 -12.64 -15.03 2.56
CA LEU A 372 -12.94 -16.44 2.33
C LEU A 372 -11.84 -17.16 1.52
N ALA A 373 -11.33 -16.49 0.47
CA ALA A 373 -10.36 -17.07 -0.45
C ALA A 373 -8.90 -16.94 0.00
N GLY A 374 -8.63 -16.06 0.97
CA GLY A 374 -7.29 -15.80 1.47
C GLY A 374 -6.68 -17.01 2.16
N GLU A 375 -5.57 -17.50 1.62
CA GLU A 375 -4.78 -18.58 2.23
C GLU A 375 -3.50 -18.06 2.88
N PRO A 376 -3.14 -18.57 4.07
CA PRO A 376 -1.87 -18.24 4.69
C PRO A 376 -0.71 -18.96 3.98
N SER A 377 0.40 -18.26 3.84
CA SER A 377 1.67 -18.80 3.32
C SER A 377 2.69 -19.12 4.42
N ILE A 378 2.39 -18.74 5.67
CA ILE A 378 3.18 -19.07 6.85
C ILE A 378 2.88 -20.53 7.26
N PRO A 379 3.90 -21.39 7.39
CA PRO A 379 3.70 -22.77 7.84
C PRO A 379 2.96 -22.85 9.18
N GLY A 380 1.85 -23.60 9.20
CA GLY A 380 1.05 -23.84 10.41
C GLY A 380 0.02 -22.76 10.73
N ALA A 381 0.01 -21.64 10.00
CA ALA A 381 -1.09 -20.68 10.07
C ALA A 381 -2.32 -21.22 9.33
N ARG A 382 -3.50 -20.74 9.71
CA ARG A 382 -4.82 -21.12 9.20
C ARG A 382 -5.50 -19.92 8.54
N SER A 383 -6.41 -20.21 7.61
CA SER A 383 -7.22 -19.18 6.95
C SER A 383 -8.22 -18.55 7.92
N TYR A 384 -8.75 -17.37 7.58
CA TYR A 384 -9.76 -16.70 8.39
C TYR A 384 -10.96 -17.61 8.76
N PRO A 385 -11.64 -18.30 7.82
CA PRO A 385 -12.79 -19.15 8.15
C PRO A 385 -12.43 -20.35 9.04
N GLU A 386 -11.18 -20.80 9.07
CA GLU A 386 -10.74 -21.89 9.97
C GLU A 386 -10.52 -21.40 11.41
N VAL A 387 -10.19 -20.12 11.59
CA VAL A 387 -9.96 -19.51 12.91
C VAL A 387 -11.27 -18.95 13.47
N PHE A 388 -12.06 -18.30 12.63
CA PHE A 388 -13.33 -17.67 12.98
C PHE A 388 -14.45 -18.16 12.05
N PRO A 389 -14.92 -19.40 12.22
CA PRO A 389 -16.02 -19.92 11.41
C PRO A 389 -17.36 -19.30 11.84
N TYR A 390 -18.15 -18.87 10.87
CA TYR A 390 -19.50 -18.38 11.09
C TYR A 390 -20.37 -19.50 11.65
N SER A 391 -21.03 -19.22 12.77
CA SER A 391 -21.89 -20.16 13.48
C SER A 391 -23.25 -19.53 13.77
N PHE A 392 -24.32 -20.34 13.68
CA PHE A 392 -25.68 -19.91 13.96
C PHE A 392 -26.48 -21.04 14.64
N SER A 393 -27.55 -20.68 15.34
CA SER A 393 -28.37 -21.63 16.09
C SER A 393 -29.80 -21.67 15.57
N VAL A 394 -30.37 -22.87 15.47
CA VAL A 394 -31.79 -23.07 15.17
C VAL A 394 -32.46 -23.76 16.35
N GLU A 395 -33.51 -23.13 16.88
CA GLU A 395 -34.35 -23.74 17.89
C GLU A 395 -35.51 -24.51 17.25
N SER A 396 -35.83 -25.66 17.82
CA SER A 396 -37.00 -26.44 17.43
C SER A 396 -38.30 -25.63 17.61
N PRO A 397 -39.28 -25.71 16.70
CA PRO A 397 -40.54 -25.00 16.85
C PRO A 397 -41.34 -25.48 18.08
N GLY A 398 -41.87 -24.55 18.88
CA GLY A 398 -42.81 -24.85 19.98
C GLY A 398 -42.49 -24.10 21.28
N PRO A 399 -43.36 -24.23 22.31
CA PRO A 399 -43.14 -23.60 23.61
C PRO A 399 -42.05 -24.35 24.41
N GLN A 400 -41.31 -23.61 25.24
CA GLN A 400 -40.25 -24.19 26.07
C GLN A 400 -40.78 -25.19 27.12
N ASN A 401 -41.99 -24.93 27.61
CA ASN A 401 -42.70 -25.79 28.54
C ASN A 401 -43.93 -26.41 27.88
N ILE A 402 -44.34 -27.60 28.30
CA ILE A 402 -45.62 -28.19 27.89
C ILE A 402 -46.75 -27.27 28.39
N PRO A 403 -47.68 -26.80 27.52
CA PRO A 403 -48.74 -25.87 27.90
C PRO A 403 -49.52 -26.32 29.15
N PHE A 404 -49.76 -25.38 30.06
CA PHE A 404 -50.45 -25.61 31.33
C PHE A 404 -49.70 -26.52 32.34
N THR A 405 -48.40 -26.74 32.14
CA THR A 405 -47.51 -27.46 33.07
C THR A 405 -46.23 -26.67 33.34
N ASN A 406 -45.44 -27.12 34.34
CA ASN A 406 -44.08 -26.63 34.60
C ASN A 406 -43.02 -27.63 34.14
N TRP A 407 -43.36 -28.53 33.21
CA TRP A 407 -42.43 -29.52 32.68
C TRP A 407 -41.82 -28.99 31.38
N ASP A 408 -40.49 -29.11 31.27
CA ASP A 408 -39.77 -28.81 30.05
C ASP A 408 -40.32 -29.64 28.89
N ASN A 409 -40.43 -29.02 27.72
CA ASN A 409 -40.91 -29.70 26.53
C ASN A 409 -39.78 -30.61 26.00
N PRO A 410 -39.91 -31.95 26.04
CA PRO A 410 -38.84 -32.86 25.60
C PRO A 410 -38.60 -32.82 24.08
N ALA A 411 -39.49 -32.18 23.32
CA ALA A 411 -39.31 -31.90 21.90
C ALA A 411 -38.63 -30.54 21.63
N GLN A 412 -38.34 -29.75 22.69
CA GLN A 412 -37.51 -28.58 22.56
C GLN A 412 -36.04 -29.01 22.44
N PHE A 413 -35.35 -28.53 21.42
CA PHE A 413 -33.91 -28.69 21.25
C PHE A 413 -33.35 -27.49 20.48
N ARG A 414 -32.07 -27.23 20.68
CA ARG A 414 -31.29 -26.22 19.95
C ARG A 414 -30.23 -26.95 19.15
N THR A 415 -30.12 -26.65 17.86
CA THR A 415 -29.02 -27.13 17.01
C THR A 415 -28.10 -25.97 16.68
N ASP A 416 -26.82 -26.10 17.05
CA ASP A 416 -25.77 -25.15 16.73
C ASP A 416 -25.04 -25.62 15.47
N PHE A 417 -25.02 -24.76 14.46
CA PHE A 417 -24.35 -24.99 13.19
C PHE A 417 -23.07 -24.16 13.13
N THR A 418 -21.99 -24.78 12.69
CA THR A 418 -20.74 -24.11 12.31
C THR A 418 -20.54 -24.31 10.82
N THR A 419 -20.18 -23.25 10.11
CA THR A 419 -20.09 -23.25 8.64
C THR A 419 -18.64 -23.01 8.19
N GLY A 420 -18.36 -23.29 6.91
CA GLY A 420 -17.07 -22.96 6.27
C GLY A 420 -16.88 -21.49 5.92
N PHE A 421 -17.82 -20.62 6.29
CA PHE A 421 -17.78 -19.19 6.00
C PHE A 421 -17.09 -18.39 7.11
N PRO A 422 -16.44 -17.26 6.80
CA PRO A 422 -15.82 -16.43 7.83
C PRO A 422 -16.86 -15.64 8.63
N ASP A 423 -16.68 -15.63 9.96
CA ASP A 423 -17.35 -14.73 10.90
C ASP A 423 -16.60 -13.40 10.98
N GLY A 424 -16.69 -12.63 9.89
CA GLY A 424 -16.07 -11.32 9.78
C GLY A 424 -15.45 -11.06 8.43
N ASN A 425 -14.69 -9.98 8.35
CA ASN A 425 -14.17 -9.42 7.13
C ASN A 425 -12.78 -8.83 7.37
N ILE A 426 -11.78 -9.27 6.60
CA ILE A 426 -10.38 -8.86 6.68
C ILE A 426 -10.19 -7.35 6.45
N ALA A 427 -11.15 -6.65 5.82
CA ALA A 427 -11.08 -5.21 5.70
C ALA A 427 -11.34 -4.48 7.03
N ASN A 428 -12.05 -5.08 7.98
CA ASN A 428 -12.19 -4.51 9.32
C ASN A 428 -10.87 -4.66 10.10
N ALA A 429 -10.31 -3.54 10.57
CA ALA A 429 -9.01 -3.51 11.24
C ALA A 429 -8.94 -4.39 12.50
N ASP A 430 -9.95 -4.32 13.38
CA ASP A 430 -9.98 -5.11 14.62
C ASP A 430 -10.08 -6.61 14.33
N GLN A 431 -10.93 -7.00 13.38
CA GLN A 431 -11.11 -8.40 12.96
C GLN A 431 -9.84 -8.94 12.29
N ARG A 432 -9.21 -8.17 11.40
CA ARG A 432 -7.91 -8.50 10.79
C ARG A 432 -6.83 -8.65 11.85
N TRP A 433 -6.74 -7.73 12.80
CA TRP A 433 -5.76 -7.80 13.88
C TRP A 433 -5.99 -9.01 14.79
N ASN A 434 -7.25 -9.39 15.04
CA ASN A 434 -7.58 -10.60 15.79
C ASN A 434 -7.06 -11.86 15.11
N LEU A 435 -7.18 -11.99 13.78
CA LEU A 435 -6.59 -13.12 13.04
C LEU A 435 -5.08 -13.16 13.22
N ILE A 436 -4.41 -12.03 13.01
CA ILE A 436 -2.95 -11.94 13.12
C ILE A 436 -2.49 -12.33 14.53
N LYS A 437 -3.13 -11.76 15.55
CA LYS A 437 -2.76 -11.97 16.95
C LYS A 437 -3.03 -13.39 17.44
N GLN A 438 -4.11 -14.03 16.97
CA GLN A 438 -4.53 -15.35 17.45
C GLN A 438 -3.92 -16.51 16.66
N ASP A 439 -3.49 -16.28 15.42
CA ASP A 439 -3.04 -17.35 14.53
C ASP A 439 -1.74 -17.01 13.78
N THR A 440 -1.76 -16.04 12.85
CA THR A 440 -0.67 -15.81 11.90
C THR A 440 0.66 -15.46 12.58
N LEU A 441 0.64 -14.53 13.54
CA LEU A 441 1.84 -14.09 14.25
C LEU A 441 2.38 -15.18 15.21
N PRO A 442 1.54 -15.84 16.04
CA PRO A 442 2.00 -17.00 16.83
C PRO A 442 2.60 -18.12 15.99
N ALA A 443 2.00 -18.48 14.84
CA ALA A 443 2.53 -19.53 13.96
C ALA A 443 3.91 -19.15 13.42
N TYR A 444 4.08 -17.90 12.98
CA TYR A 444 5.37 -17.39 12.52
C TYR A 444 6.42 -17.38 13.64
N GLN A 445 6.08 -16.85 14.81
CA GLN A 445 6.99 -16.83 15.96
C GLN A 445 7.37 -18.24 16.43
N HIS A 446 6.43 -19.19 16.35
CA HIS A 446 6.71 -20.59 16.63
C HIS A 446 7.71 -21.17 15.62
N LEU A 447 7.54 -20.90 14.32
CA LEU A 447 8.49 -21.30 13.28
C LEU A 447 9.88 -20.72 13.55
N LEU A 448 9.99 -19.43 13.87
CA LEU A 448 11.28 -18.80 14.19
C LEU A 448 11.96 -19.43 15.42
N ALA A 449 11.17 -19.78 16.44
CA ALA A 449 11.69 -20.35 17.68
C ALA A 449 12.10 -21.82 17.55
N THR A 450 11.43 -22.59 16.69
CA THR A 450 11.61 -24.05 16.60
C THR A 450 12.44 -24.50 15.41
N ASP A 451 12.37 -23.79 14.29
CA ASP A 451 13.07 -24.14 13.05
C ASP A 451 13.47 -22.88 12.24
N PRO A 452 14.40 -22.07 12.77
CA PRO A 452 14.86 -20.85 12.09
C PRO A 452 15.57 -21.15 10.76
N ALA A 453 16.15 -22.35 10.61
CA ALA A 453 16.77 -22.77 9.35
C ALA A 453 15.72 -22.97 8.25
N ARG A 454 14.58 -23.59 8.58
CA ARG A 454 13.44 -23.67 7.66
C ARG A 454 12.85 -22.30 7.35
N ALA A 455 12.74 -21.41 8.34
CA ALA A 455 12.29 -20.04 8.10
C ALA A 455 13.18 -19.32 7.06
N ALA A 456 14.51 -19.36 7.27
CA ALA A 456 15.48 -18.80 6.34
C ALA A 456 15.42 -19.48 4.96
N GLY A 457 15.23 -20.80 4.91
CA GLY A 457 15.07 -21.55 3.66
C GLY A 457 13.84 -21.17 2.86
N ILE A 458 12.71 -20.89 3.53
CA ILE A 458 11.48 -20.39 2.87
C ILE A 458 11.69 -18.96 2.38
N ILE A 459 12.21 -18.08 3.22
CA ILE A 459 12.41 -16.65 2.90
C ILE A 459 13.41 -16.48 1.75
N GLY A 460 14.47 -17.29 1.72
CA GLY A 460 15.47 -17.31 0.64
C GLY A 460 15.07 -18.09 -0.61
N SER A 461 13.86 -18.68 -0.65
CA SER A 461 13.38 -19.41 -1.82
C SER A 461 12.73 -18.47 -2.85
N ASP A 462 12.74 -18.93 -4.11
CA ASP A 462 12.25 -18.18 -5.27
C ASP A 462 10.83 -17.63 -5.06
N PHE A 463 10.68 -16.32 -5.21
CA PHE A 463 9.43 -15.62 -4.95
C PHE A 463 8.34 -16.04 -5.94
N ASP A 464 8.66 -16.11 -7.24
CA ASP A 464 7.68 -16.43 -8.29
C ASP A 464 7.14 -17.86 -8.11
N ALA A 465 7.99 -18.82 -7.78
CA ALA A 465 7.59 -20.20 -7.46
C ALA A 465 6.67 -20.27 -6.22
N ARG A 466 6.96 -19.48 -5.18
CA ARG A 466 6.09 -19.38 -4.00
C ARG A 466 4.76 -18.73 -4.34
N VAL A 467 4.75 -17.68 -5.17
CA VAL A 467 3.49 -17.06 -5.64
C VAL A 467 2.66 -18.12 -6.31
N ASP A 468 3.21 -18.82 -7.30
CA ASP A 468 2.49 -19.85 -8.04
C ASP A 468 1.93 -20.94 -7.12
N GLN A 469 2.66 -21.34 -6.08
CA GLN A 469 2.17 -22.28 -5.06
C GLN A 469 0.94 -21.75 -4.28
N TYR A 470 0.95 -20.47 -3.91
CA TYR A 470 -0.07 -19.87 -3.04
C TYR A 470 -1.17 -19.10 -3.80
N ARG A 471 -1.20 -19.19 -5.14
CA ARG A 471 -2.26 -18.57 -5.94
C ARG A 471 -3.63 -19.16 -5.59
N PRO A 472 -4.64 -18.32 -5.26
CA PRO A 472 -5.99 -18.79 -4.97
C PRO A 472 -6.59 -19.65 -6.09
N THR A 473 -6.29 -19.34 -7.37
CA THR A 473 -6.77 -20.13 -8.51
C THR A 473 -6.29 -21.58 -8.51
N ASN A 474 -5.13 -21.87 -7.92
CA ASN A 474 -4.61 -23.22 -7.78
C ASN A 474 -5.25 -23.99 -6.62
N ASN A 475 -5.97 -23.29 -5.73
CA ASN A 475 -6.57 -23.84 -4.52
C ASN A 475 -8.11 -23.78 -4.53
N ILE A 476 -8.75 -23.46 -5.66
CA ILE A 476 -10.23 -23.40 -5.78
C ILE A 476 -10.91 -24.66 -5.21
N PRO A 477 -10.49 -25.90 -5.53
CA PRO A 477 -11.14 -27.09 -4.98
C PRO A 477 -11.07 -27.18 -3.45
N ALA A 478 -9.97 -26.73 -2.84
CA ALA A 478 -9.81 -26.73 -1.39
C ALA A 478 -10.68 -25.63 -0.74
N ILE A 479 -10.69 -24.43 -1.32
CA ILE A 479 -11.57 -23.32 -0.89
C ILE A 479 -13.04 -23.76 -0.97
N MET A 480 -13.44 -24.38 -2.09
CA MET A 480 -14.78 -24.93 -2.26
C MET A 480 -15.09 -26.10 -1.32
N GLY A 481 -14.11 -26.97 -1.06
CA GLY A 481 -14.26 -28.07 -0.11
C GLY A 481 -14.53 -27.58 1.32
N ARG A 482 -13.81 -26.56 1.79
CA ARG A 482 -14.10 -25.93 3.10
C ARG A 482 -15.52 -25.38 3.16
N PHE A 483 -15.98 -24.78 2.07
CA PHE A 483 -17.32 -24.26 1.96
C PHE A 483 -18.38 -25.39 1.97
N LEU A 484 -18.22 -26.43 1.16
CA LEU A 484 -19.23 -27.49 0.99
C LEU A 484 -19.25 -28.51 2.14
N ASP A 485 -18.09 -28.84 2.68
CA ASP A 485 -17.91 -29.91 3.65
C ASP A 485 -17.65 -29.39 5.08
N GLY A 486 -17.43 -28.08 5.25
CA GLY A 486 -17.15 -27.43 6.54
C GLY A 486 -18.36 -27.21 7.45
N PHE A 487 -19.49 -27.86 7.16
CA PHE A 487 -20.70 -27.75 7.99
C PHE A 487 -20.67 -28.75 9.14
N GLY A 488 -20.58 -28.24 10.37
CA GLY A 488 -20.78 -28.99 11.61
C GLY A 488 -22.14 -28.69 12.23
N ALA A 489 -22.73 -29.67 12.93
CA ALA A 489 -23.95 -29.47 13.70
C ALA A 489 -23.85 -30.17 15.06
N GLU A 490 -24.15 -29.46 16.14
CA GLU A 490 -24.24 -29.97 17.50
C GLU A 490 -25.67 -29.79 18.02
N VAL A 491 -26.26 -30.85 18.60
CA VAL A 491 -27.64 -30.83 19.11
C VAL A 491 -27.63 -30.79 20.63
N HIS A 492 -28.25 -29.76 21.20
CA HIS A 492 -28.45 -29.58 22.63
C HIS A 492 -29.94 -29.79 22.94
N GLN A 493 -30.23 -30.64 23.93
CA GLN A 493 -31.58 -30.94 24.39
C GLN A 493 -31.82 -30.39 25.79
#